data_AF-A0A4V3P5H7-F1
#
_entry.id   AF-A0A4V3P5H7-F1
#
_cell.length_a   1.000
_cell.length_b   1.000
_cell.length_c   1.000
_cell.angle_alpha   90.00
_cell.angle_beta   90.00
_cell.angle_gamma   90.00
#
_symmetry.space_group_name_H-M   'P 1'
#
loop_
_entity.id
_entity.type
_entity.pdbx_description
1 polymer ?
#
loop_
_entity_poly.entity_id
_entity_poly.type
_entity_poly.pdbx_seq_one_letter_code
_entity_poly.pdbx_strand_id
1 'polypeptide(L)'
;TNSYTEREAKNAELTIDGIPITSQSNTVENAVEGVTLTLNQTTTGSENGKATRLALTRDDAATNKTIQEFVTAYNNVISTISAQTKYDMDAQQGSALTGEALPRRIQSDIRNAISHTLSTGEVRNLSQAGITINLSTGMMEVDQKKLDAALKDNSQDLARLFSGKEGIGQRMVDGTEAYLKKKDGLLAVTNDNITKSIKDIDKQMAVAEARIETTMEAYRKQFSGLDKMMSQMGGISQYLGQQLAMLGNMNDKK
;
A
#
# COMPACT_ATOMS: atom_id res chain seq x y z
N THR A 1 -58.91 -3.65 39.42
CA THR A 1 -57.83 -4.57 39.79
C THR A 1 -57.14 -5.00 38.51
N ASN A 2 -55.94 -4.48 38.24
CA ASN A 2 -55.16 -4.88 37.07
C ASN A 2 -54.63 -6.29 37.33
N SER A 3 -55.24 -7.29 36.69
CA SER A 3 -54.76 -8.67 36.74
C SER A 3 -53.49 -8.79 35.89
N TYR A 4 -52.34 -8.79 36.54
CA TYR A 4 -51.10 -9.22 35.91
C TYR A 4 -51.10 -10.75 35.87
N THR A 5 -51.03 -11.33 34.68
CA THR A 5 -50.86 -12.77 34.48
C THR A 5 -49.38 -13.10 34.61
N GLU A 6 -49.01 -13.77 35.69
CA GLU A 6 -47.68 -14.33 35.89
C GLU A 6 -47.47 -15.51 34.92
N ARG A 7 -46.32 -15.56 34.24
CA ARG A 7 -45.95 -16.66 33.33
C ARG A 7 -44.77 -17.41 33.92
N GLU A 8 -44.93 -18.71 34.12
CA GLU A 8 -43.83 -19.58 34.53
C GLU A 8 -42.73 -19.62 33.47
N ALA A 9 -41.47 -19.62 33.91
CA ALA A 9 -40.32 -19.82 33.04
C ALA A 9 -40.35 -21.25 32.49
N LYS A 10 -40.29 -21.38 31.17
CA LYS A 10 -40.24 -22.67 30.48
C LYS A 10 -38.97 -22.75 29.66
N ASN A 11 -38.30 -23.90 29.74
CA ASN A 11 -37.20 -24.21 28.83
C ASN A 11 -37.76 -24.41 27.41
N ALA A 12 -36.94 -24.08 26.41
CA ALA A 12 -37.23 -24.44 25.04
C ALA A 12 -37.03 -25.94 24.83
N GLU A 13 -38.00 -26.57 24.18
CA GLU A 13 -37.96 -27.99 23.81
C GLU A 13 -38.04 -28.09 22.28
N LEU A 14 -37.08 -28.79 21.67
CA LEU A 14 -37.04 -29.02 20.23
C LEU A 14 -36.61 -30.46 19.93
N THR A 15 -36.89 -30.90 18.72
CA THR A 15 -36.39 -32.18 18.20
C THR A 15 -35.60 -31.94 16.93
N ILE A 16 -34.38 -32.47 16.86
CA ILE A 16 -33.53 -32.44 15.66
C ILE A 16 -33.31 -33.89 15.24
N ASP A 17 -33.77 -34.25 14.05
CA ASP A 17 -33.69 -35.62 13.51
C ASP A 17 -34.17 -36.71 14.49
N GLY A 18 -35.20 -36.39 15.30
CA GLY A 18 -35.79 -37.28 16.30
C GLY A 18 -35.09 -37.28 17.66
N ILE A 19 -33.98 -36.56 17.83
CA ILE A 19 -33.30 -36.40 19.12
C ILE A 19 -33.90 -35.21 19.87
N PRO A 20 -34.44 -35.41 21.09
CA PRO A 20 -34.96 -34.32 21.90
C PRO A 20 -33.81 -33.49 22.49
N ILE A 21 -33.92 -32.18 22.37
CA ILE A 21 -32.98 -31.21 22.92
C ILE A 21 -33.77 -30.23 23.80
N THR A 22 -33.22 -29.91 24.96
CA THR A 22 -33.75 -28.91 25.87
C THR A 22 -32.75 -27.77 26.02
N SER A 23 -33.23 -26.52 25.99
CA SER A 23 -32.41 -25.34 26.14
C SER A 23 -33.06 -24.35 27.12
N GLN A 24 -32.24 -23.67 27.91
CA GLN A 24 -32.70 -22.61 28.82
C GLN A 24 -33.04 -21.30 28.08
N SER A 25 -32.64 -21.19 26.80
CA SER A 25 -32.86 -20.03 25.94
C SER A 25 -33.43 -20.43 24.59
N ASN A 26 -34.16 -19.49 23.96
CA ASN A 26 -34.60 -19.62 22.58
C ASN A 26 -33.44 -19.49 21.57
N THR A 27 -32.27 -19.04 22.01
CA THR A 27 -31.02 -19.15 21.24
C THR A 27 -30.33 -20.44 21.67
N VAL A 28 -30.37 -21.45 20.82
CA VAL A 28 -29.78 -22.76 21.06
C VAL A 28 -28.46 -22.84 20.31
N GLU A 29 -27.38 -22.85 21.06
CA GLU A 29 -26.02 -23.08 20.56
C GLU A 29 -25.63 -24.54 20.83
N ASN A 30 -24.78 -25.12 19.97
CA ASN A 30 -24.22 -26.47 20.12
C ASN A 30 -25.22 -27.65 20.00
N ALA A 31 -26.48 -27.39 19.67
CA ALA A 31 -27.43 -28.47 19.32
C ALA A 31 -27.02 -29.19 18.02
N VAL A 32 -26.41 -28.46 17.09
CA VAL A 32 -25.67 -28.98 15.93
C VAL A 32 -24.33 -28.27 15.91
N GLU A 33 -23.25 -29.01 15.70
CA GLU A 33 -21.89 -28.45 15.67
C GLU A 33 -21.80 -27.35 14.61
N GLY A 34 -21.35 -26.16 15.02
CA GLY A 34 -21.20 -25.00 14.13
C GLY A 34 -22.50 -24.29 13.73
N VAL A 35 -23.65 -24.62 14.32
CA VAL A 35 -24.93 -23.96 14.03
C VAL A 35 -25.54 -23.34 15.29
N THR A 36 -25.93 -22.08 15.19
CA THR A 36 -26.77 -21.39 16.19
C THR A 36 -28.21 -21.36 15.69
N LEU A 37 -29.13 -21.97 16.44
CA LEU A 37 -30.55 -21.93 16.14
C LEU A 37 -31.25 -20.87 16.99
N THR A 38 -32.03 -19.99 16.36
CA THR A 38 -32.92 -19.07 17.06
C THR A 38 -34.37 -19.53 16.89
N LEU A 39 -35.01 -19.89 17.99
CA LEU A 39 -36.37 -20.40 18.06
C LEU A 39 -37.36 -19.24 18.18
N ASN A 40 -38.11 -18.99 17.11
CA ASN A 40 -39.07 -17.89 17.08
C ASN A 40 -40.49 -18.30 17.50
N GLN A 41 -40.92 -19.51 17.11
CA GLN A 41 -42.24 -20.03 17.40
C GLN A 41 -42.26 -21.57 17.35
N THR A 42 -43.19 -22.18 18.08
CA THR A 42 -43.46 -23.61 17.99
C THR A 42 -43.97 -23.98 16.61
N THR A 43 -43.33 -24.94 15.96
CA THR A 43 -43.76 -25.46 14.66
C THR A 43 -44.92 -26.43 14.86
N THR A 44 -46.10 -26.11 14.34
CA THR A 44 -47.26 -27.01 14.38
C THR A 44 -47.17 -27.99 13.23
N GLY A 45 -46.59 -29.16 13.47
CA GLY A 45 -46.58 -30.25 12.50
C GLY A 45 -47.95 -30.89 12.34
N SER A 46 -48.91 -30.24 11.67
CA SER A 46 -50.10 -30.92 11.10
C SER A 46 -50.91 -30.04 10.11
N GLU A 47 -50.25 -29.42 9.14
CA GLU A 47 -50.84 -29.30 7.80
C GLU A 47 -49.81 -29.85 6.80
N ASN A 48 -49.94 -31.16 6.49
CA ASN A 48 -49.10 -31.95 5.59
C ASN A 48 -47.75 -32.51 6.10
N GLY A 49 -47.55 -32.68 7.42
CA GLY A 49 -46.48 -33.54 7.95
C GLY A 49 -45.03 -33.11 7.65
N LYS A 50 -44.78 -31.83 7.34
CA LYS A 50 -43.43 -31.31 7.11
C LYS A 50 -42.91 -30.63 8.38
N ALA A 51 -42.01 -31.31 9.09
CA ALA A 51 -41.07 -30.62 9.99
C ALA A 51 -40.40 -29.47 9.20
N THR A 52 -40.07 -28.36 9.88
CA THR A 52 -39.30 -27.29 9.23
C THR A 52 -37.94 -27.85 8.83
N ARG A 53 -37.74 -28.05 7.51
CA ARG A 53 -36.50 -28.58 6.97
C ARG A 53 -35.46 -27.47 6.92
N LEU A 54 -34.50 -27.51 7.83
CA LEU A 54 -33.30 -26.69 7.76
C LEU A 54 -32.31 -27.36 6.81
N ALA A 55 -32.01 -26.72 5.69
CA ALA A 55 -30.98 -27.18 4.76
C ALA A 55 -29.74 -26.30 4.94
N LEU A 56 -28.65 -26.89 5.44
CA LEU A 56 -27.35 -26.23 5.47
C LEU A 56 -26.67 -26.45 4.12
N THR A 57 -26.48 -25.37 3.37
CA THR A 57 -25.77 -25.38 2.09
C THR A 57 -24.52 -24.52 2.20
N ARG A 58 -23.45 -24.94 1.52
CA ARG A 58 -22.20 -24.17 1.44
C ARG A 58 -22.42 -22.86 0.69
N ASP A 59 -21.88 -21.76 1.20
CA ASP A 59 -21.93 -20.45 0.54
C ASP A 59 -20.70 -20.24 -0.37
N ASP A 60 -20.83 -20.77 -1.59
CA ASP A 60 -19.80 -20.61 -2.63
C ASP A 60 -19.73 -19.18 -3.15
N ALA A 61 -20.84 -18.42 -3.06
CA ALA A 61 -20.90 -17.05 -3.54
C ALA A 61 -20.03 -16.13 -2.66
N ALA A 62 -20.11 -16.28 -1.33
CA ALA A 62 -19.23 -15.55 -0.41
C ALA A 62 -17.75 -15.88 -0.66
N THR A 63 -17.42 -17.17 -0.84
CA THR A 63 -16.03 -17.60 -1.08
C THR A 63 -15.49 -17.04 -2.40
N ASN A 64 -16.27 -17.13 -3.47
CA ASN A 64 -15.93 -16.56 -4.78
C ASN A 64 -15.70 -15.04 -4.69
N LYS A 65 -16.58 -14.32 -3.99
CA LYS A 65 -16.41 -12.88 -3.74
C LYS A 65 -15.10 -12.56 -3.04
N THR A 66 -14.74 -13.28 -1.97
CA THR A 66 -13.46 -13.07 -1.26
C THR A 66 -12.25 -13.33 -2.16
N ILE A 67 -12.31 -14.34 -3.03
CA ILE A 67 -11.24 -14.63 -3.99
C ILE A 67 -11.11 -13.48 -5.01
N GLN A 68 -12.23 -12.95 -5.52
CA GLN A 68 -12.24 -11.80 -6.42
C GLN A 68 -11.68 -10.53 -5.77
N GLU A 69 -12.02 -10.28 -4.50
CA GLU A 69 -11.46 -9.18 -3.71
C GLU A 69 -9.95 -9.32 -3.53
N PHE A 70 -9.46 -10.54 -3.26
CA PHE A 70 -8.03 -10.83 -3.17
C PHE A 70 -7.30 -10.56 -4.50
N VAL A 71 -7.84 -11.06 -5.62
CA VAL A 71 -7.29 -10.83 -6.97
C VAL A 71 -7.24 -9.33 -7.29
N THR A 72 -8.31 -8.61 -6.94
CA THR A 72 -8.39 -7.15 -7.12
C THR A 72 -7.33 -6.44 -6.30
N ALA A 73 -7.16 -6.79 -5.02
CA ALA A 73 -6.14 -6.21 -4.16
C ALA A 73 -4.73 -6.45 -4.69
N TYR A 74 -4.42 -7.69 -5.13
CA TYR A 74 -3.15 -8.02 -5.76
C TYR A 74 -2.91 -7.15 -7.02
N ASN A 75 -3.89 -7.08 -7.91
CA ASN A 75 -3.80 -6.32 -9.15
C ASN A 75 -3.61 -4.82 -8.89
N ASN A 76 -4.24 -4.27 -7.86
CA ASN A 76 -4.04 -2.88 -7.44
C ASN A 76 -2.59 -2.61 -7.00
N VAL A 77 -1.96 -3.56 -6.30
CA VAL A 77 -0.55 -3.42 -5.90
C VAL A 77 0.36 -3.45 -7.13
N ILE A 78 0.17 -4.41 -8.04
CA ILE A 78 0.95 -4.51 -9.27
C ILE A 78 0.79 -3.27 -10.15
N SER A 79 -0.45 -2.78 -10.29
CA SER A 79 -0.75 -1.55 -11.02
C SER A 79 -0.05 -0.34 -10.41
N THR A 80 -0.10 -0.21 -9.08
CA THR A 80 0.56 0.88 -8.35
C THR A 80 2.08 0.86 -8.55
N ILE A 81 2.71 -0.31 -8.40
CA ILE A 81 4.16 -0.48 -8.61
C ILE A 81 4.52 -0.14 -10.05
N SER A 82 3.77 -0.65 -11.03
CA SER A 82 4.00 -0.37 -12.45
C SER A 82 3.92 1.13 -12.74
N ALA A 83 2.87 1.79 -12.27
CA ALA A 83 2.69 3.24 -12.46
C ALA A 83 3.84 4.06 -11.88
N GLN A 84 4.38 3.66 -10.72
CA GLN A 84 5.46 4.39 -10.05
C GLN A 84 6.87 4.06 -10.58
N THR A 85 7.04 2.95 -11.31
CA THR A 85 8.36 2.48 -11.79
C THR A 85 8.52 2.51 -13.30
N LYS A 86 7.43 2.71 -14.06
CA LYS A 86 7.43 2.71 -15.52
C LYS A 86 8.32 3.84 -16.06
N TYR A 87 9.03 3.52 -17.13
CA TYR A 87 9.67 4.50 -18.00
C TYR A 87 8.77 4.75 -19.21
N ASP A 88 8.46 6.02 -19.46
CA ASP A 88 7.77 6.45 -20.67
C ASP A 88 8.80 6.67 -21.78
N MET A 89 8.76 5.83 -22.82
CA MET A 89 9.69 5.90 -23.94
C MET A 89 9.41 7.09 -24.86
N ASP A 90 8.15 7.52 -24.97
CA ASP A 90 7.73 8.61 -25.86
C ASP A 90 8.07 9.95 -25.22
N ALA A 91 7.80 10.09 -23.92
CA ALA A 91 8.17 11.27 -23.13
C ALA A 91 9.63 11.27 -22.66
N GLN A 92 10.36 10.17 -22.88
CA GLN A 92 11.72 9.91 -22.37
C GLN A 92 11.88 10.17 -20.86
N GLN A 93 10.82 9.91 -20.09
CA GLN A 93 10.71 10.28 -18.68
C GLN A 93 10.44 9.05 -17.80
N GLY A 94 11.18 8.92 -16.70
CA GLY A 94 10.88 7.95 -15.66
C GLY A 94 9.81 8.46 -14.69
N SER A 95 8.95 7.57 -14.21
CA SER A 95 8.15 7.79 -13.00
C SER A 95 9.02 7.96 -11.76
N ALA A 96 8.42 8.43 -10.65
CA ALA A 96 9.11 8.80 -9.42
C ALA A 96 10.03 7.73 -8.82
N LEU A 97 9.72 6.44 -8.99
CA LEU A 97 10.49 5.31 -8.48
C LEU A 97 11.18 4.50 -9.61
N THR A 98 11.39 5.12 -10.77
CA THR A 98 12.09 4.46 -11.87
C THR A 98 13.53 4.14 -11.47
N GLY A 99 13.92 2.87 -11.64
CA GLY A 99 15.26 2.40 -11.24
C GLY A 99 15.38 2.03 -9.76
N GLU A 100 14.37 2.28 -8.94
CA GLU A 100 14.39 1.91 -7.51
C GLU A 100 14.34 0.40 -7.30
N ALA A 101 15.09 -0.09 -6.32
CA ALA A 101 15.15 -1.52 -6.01
C ALA A 101 13.94 -2.00 -5.20
N LEU A 102 13.41 -1.14 -4.33
CA LEU A 102 12.40 -1.52 -3.34
C LEU A 102 11.07 -1.97 -3.97
N PRO A 103 10.46 -1.26 -4.94
CA PRO A 103 9.22 -1.71 -5.57
C PRO A 103 9.38 -3.05 -6.31
N ARG A 104 10.52 -3.28 -6.96
CA ARG A 104 10.83 -4.54 -7.65
C ARG A 104 10.97 -5.71 -6.67
N ARG A 105 11.54 -5.46 -5.49
CA ARG A 105 11.63 -6.46 -4.42
C ARG A 105 10.25 -6.81 -3.87
N ILE A 106 9.42 -5.81 -3.58
CA ILE A 106 8.03 -6.00 -3.13
C ILE A 106 7.25 -6.84 -4.16
N GLN A 107 7.33 -6.49 -5.45
CA GLN A 107 6.68 -7.25 -6.51
C GLN A 107 7.12 -8.72 -6.54
N SER A 108 8.42 -8.98 -6.35
CA SER A 108 8.98 -10.33 -6.35
C SER A 108 8.52 -11.14 -5.13
N ASP A 109 8.52 -10.53 -3.95
CA ASP A 109 8.12 -11.20 -2.70
C ASP A 109 6.62 -11.53 -2.69
N ILE A 110 5.78 -10.61 -3.17
CA ILE A 110 4.35 -10.86 -3.34
C ILE A 110 4.11 -12.00 -4.36
N ARG A 111 4.87 -12.02 -5.48
CA ARG A 111 4.79 -13.11 -6.46
C ARG A 111 5.24 -14.46 -5.88
N ASN A 112 6.26 -14.47 -5.04
CA ASN A 112 6.74 -15.67 -4.35
C ASN A 112 5.73 -16.17 -3.31
N ALA A 113 5.00 -15.27 -2.65
CA ALA A 113 3.97 -15.65 -1.68
C ALA A 113 2.81 -16.43 -2.32
N ILE A 114 2.45 -16.11 -3.57
CA ILE A 114 1.35 -16.77 -4.31
C ILE A 114 1.79 -17.98 -5.14
N SER A 115 3.09 -18.18 -5.35
CA SER A 115 3.61 -19.34 -6.09
C SER A 115 3.62 -20.64 -5.27
N HIS A 116 2.89 -20.67 -4.15
CA HIS A 116 2.81 -21.85 -3.31
C HIS A 116 2.05 -22.99 -4.00
N THR A 117 2.53 -24.21 -3.80
CA THR A 117 1.87 -25.43 -4.26
C THR A 117 1.72 -26.39 -3.09
N LEU A 118 0.50 -26.83 -2.82
CA LEU A 118 0.20 -27.83 -1.80
C LEU A 118 0.88 -29.16 -2.14
N SER A 119 1.23 -29.94 -1.12
CA SER A 119 1.83 -31.27 -1.30
C SER A 119 0.82 -32.31 -1.79
N THR A 120 -0.45 -32.16 -1.46
CA THR A 120 -1.55 -33.10 -1.74
C THR A 120 -2.81 -32.36 -2.21
N GLY A 121 -3.70 -33.06 -2.90
CA GLY A 121 -4.96 -32.52 -3.42
C GLY A 121 -5.03 -32.54 -4.94
N GLU A 122 -6.22 -32.36 -5.49
CA GLU A 122 -6.44 -32.15 -6.93
C GLU A 122 -6.15 -30.69 -7.31
N VAL A 123 -6.54 -29.75 -6.45
CA VAL A 123 -6.28 -28.32 -6.61
C VAL A 123 -5.14 -27.90 -5.70
N ARG A 124 -3.91 -27.95 -6.21
CA ARG A 124 -2.69 -27.73 -5.43
C ARG A 124 -2.15 -26.31 -5.56
N ASN A 125 -2.51 -25.58 -6.60
CA ASN A 125 -2.03 -24.22 -6.85
C ASN A 125 -3.11 -23.33 -7.49
N LEU A 126 -2.84 -22.02 -7.57
CA LEU A 126 -3.78 -21.04 -8.12
C LEU A 126 -4.22 -21.36 -9.55
N SER A 127 -3.31 -21.82 -10.41
CA SER A 127 -3.65 -22.11 -11.82
C SER A 127 -4.67 -23.25 -11.94
N GLN A 128 -4.57 -24.26 -11.08
CA GLN A 128 -5.54 -25.36 -10.98
C GLN A 128 -6.89 -24.90 -10.40
N ALA A 129 -6.87 -23.84 -9.59
CA ALA A 129 -8.08 -23.18 -9.09
C ALA A 129 -8.71 -22.21 -10.11
N GLY A 130 -8.14 -22.07 -11.32
CA GLY A 130 -8.62 -21.13 -12.33
C GLY A 130 -8.07 -19.71 -12.17
N ILE A 131 -7.04 -19.49 -11.36
CA ILE A 131 -6.41 -18.18 -11.16
C ILE A 131 -5.02 -18.20 -11.78
N THR A 132 -4.82 -17.45 -12.86
CA THR A 132 -3.57 -17.40 -13.61
C THR A 132 -2.89 -16.05 -13.48
N ILE A 133 -1.58 -15.99 -13.76
CA ILE A 133 -0.82 -14.75 -13.80
C ILE A 133 -0.48 -14.45 -15.26
N ASN A 134 -0.84 -13.27 -15.74
CA ASN A 134 -0.44 -12.76 -17.02
C ASN A 134 1.09 -12.53 -17.01
N LEU A 135 1.81 -13.20 -17.91
CA LEU A 135 3.29 -13.16 -17.92
C LEU A 135 3.85 -11.79 -18.33
N SER A 136 3.08 -11.01 -19.09
CA SER A 136 3.50 -9.68 -19.58
C SER A 136 3.29 -8.61 -18.52
N THR A 137 2.15 -8.63 -17.82
CA THR A 137 1.79 -7.58 -16.84
C THR A 137 2.06 -7.99 -15.39
N GLY A 138 2.15 -9.29 -15.12
CA GLY A 138 2.21 -9.85 -13.76
C GLY A 138 0.87 -9.79 -13.01
N MET A 139 -0.22 -9.40 -13.67
CA MET A 139 -1.56 -9.31 -13.08
C MET A 139 -2.23 -10.70 -12.99
N MET A 140 -3.08 -10.90 -12.00
CA MET A 140 -3.93 -12.07 -11.88
C MET A 140 -5.17 -11.97 -12.78
N GLU A 141 -5.54 -13.09 -13.36
CA GLU A 141 -6.73 -13.31 -14.18
C GLU A 141 -7.51 -14.50 -13.62
N VAL A 142 -8.85 -14.43 -13.62
CA VAL A 142 -9.72 -15.48 -13.08
C VAL A 142 -10.56 -16.10 -14.18
N ASP A 143 -10.41 -17.40 -14.37
CA ASP A 143 -11.34 -18.24 -15.14
C ASP A 143 -12.48 -18.66 -14.21
N GLN A 144 -13.60 -17.94 -14.31
CA GLN A 144 -14.75 -18.14 -13.44
C GLN A 144 -15.29 -19.57 -13.50
N LYS A 145 -15.27 -20.23 -14.68
CA LYS A 145 -15.79 -21.59 -14.82
C LYS A 145 -14.92 -22.60 -14.09
N LYS A 146 -13.60 -22.46 -14.18
CA LYS A 146 -12.65 -23.31 -13.44
C LYS A 146 -12.73 -23.06 -11.94
N LEU A 147 -12.85 -21.79 -11.54
CA LEU A 147 -13.00 -21.44 -10.13
C LEU A 147 -14.30 -22.01 -9.55
N ASP A 148 -15.42 -21.90 -10.25
CA ASP A 148 -16.70 -22.46 -9.82
C ASP A 148 -16.64 -24.00 -9.72
N ALA A 149 -15.98 -24.68 -10.65
CA ALA A 149 -15.76 -26.12 -10.60
C ALA A 149 -14.85 -26.51 -9.42
N ALA A 150 -13.76 -25.79 -9.20
CA ALA A 150 -12.86 -26.01 -8.07
C ALA A 150 -13.55 -25.76 -6.72
N LEU A 151 -14.41 -24.75 -6.63
CA LEU A 151 -15.25 -24.52 -5.45
C LEU A 151 -16.20 -25.69 -5.23
N LYS A 152 -16.93 -26.10 -6.27
CA LYS A 152 -17.89 -27.20 -6.19
C LYS A 152 -17.24 -28.51 -5.72
N ASP A 153 -16.21 -28.94 -6.44
CA ASP A 153 -15.67 -30.31 -6.34
C ASP A 153 -14.49 -30.42 -5.36
N ASN A 154 -13.76 -29.31 -5.12
CA ASN A 154 -12.47 -29.30 -4.42
C ASN A 154 -12.35 -28.20 -3.35
N SER A 155 -13.44 -27.84 -2.65
CA SER A 155 -13.43 -26.74 -1.68
C SER A 155 -12.45 -26.89 -0.52
N GLN A 156 -12.18 -28.12 -0.07
CA GLN A 156 -11.20 -28.36 0.99
C GLN A 156 -9.78 -28.02 0.54
N ASP A 157 -9.46 -28.30 -0.72
CA ASP A 157 -8.17 -27.95 -1.32
C ASP A 157 -8.03 -26.44 -1.44
N LEU A 158 -9.08 -25.75 -1.88
CA LEU A 158 -9.10 -24.28 -1.93
C LEU A 158 -8.96 -23.65 -0.53
N ALA A 159 -9.68 -24.17 0.46
CA ALA A 159 -9.56 -23.69 1.84
C ALA A 159 -8.13 -23.87 2.38
N ARG A 160 -7.47 -25.01 2.08
CA ARG A 160 -6.06 -25.23 2.45
C ARG A 160 -5.11 -24.31 1.67
N LEU A 161 -5.36 -24.08 0.39
CA LEU A 161 -4.53 -23.24 -0.46
C LEU A 161 -4.54 -21.78 -0.01
N PHE A 162 -5.70 -21.23 0.32
CA PHE A 162 -5.83 -19.84 0.73
C PHE A 162 -5.63 -19.61 2.22
N SER A 163 -6.26 -20.44 3.07
CA SER A 163 -6.39 -20.22 4.51
C SER A 163 -5.66 -21.25 5.37
N GLY A 164 -4.96 -22.21 4.76
CA GLY A 164 -4.12 -23.15 5.51
C GLY A 164 -2.99 -22.43 6.24
N LYS A 165 -2.36 -23.12 7.21
CA LYS A 165 -1.21 -22.60 7.98
C LYS A 165 -0.07 -22.10 7.07
N GLU A 166 0.14 -22.78 5.95
CA GLU A 166 1.11 -22.44 4.91
C GLU A 166 0.45 -21.87 3.64
N GLY A 167 -0.82 -21.47 3.77
CA GLY A 167 -1.63 -20.97 2.67
C GLY A 167 -1.19 -19.58 2.19
N ILE A 168 -1.74 -19.17 1.05
CA ILE A 168 -1.42 -17.91 0.39
C ILE A 168 -1.70 -16.71 1.32
N GLY A 169 -2.77 -16.75 2.11
CA GLY A 169 -3.09 -15.69 3.06
C GLY A 169 -1.97 -15.45 4.07
N GLN A 170 -1.50 -16.50 4.73
CA GLN A 170 -0.39 -16.38 5.70
C GLN A 170 0.92 -15.96 5.02
N ARG A 171 1.24 -16.55 3.86
CA ARG A 171 2.44 -16.17 3.09
C ARG A 171 2.44 -14.71 2.64
N MET A 172 1.27 -14.17 2.31
CA MET A 172 1.13 -12.74 1.99
C MET A 172 1.35 -11.87 3.21
N VAL A 173 0.82 -12.26 4.37
CA VAL A 173 1.08 -11.56 5.63
C VAL A 173 2.60 -11.56 5.92
N ASP A 174 3.23 -12.74 5.90
CA ASP A 174 4.66 -12.88 6.18
C ASP A 174 5.53 -12.10 5.17
N GLY A 175 5.18 -12.19 3.88
CA GLY A 175 5.89 -11.50 2.80
C GLY A 175 5.74 -9.98 2.83
N THR A 176 4.67 -9.45 3.41
CA THR A 176 4.43 -8.00 3.50
C THR A 176 4.84 -7.39 4.83
N GLU A 177 4.98 -8.20 5.89
CA GLU A 177 5.26 -7.74 7.25
C GLU A 177 6.54 -6.90 7.33
N ALA A 178 7.62 -7.35 6.69
CA ALA A 178 8.91 -6.64 6.69
C ALA A 178 8.84 -5.24 6.04
N TYR A 179 7.85 -4.99 5.19
CA TYR A 179 7.66 -3.72 4.51
C TYR A 179 6.75 -2.77 5.27
N LEU A 180 5.68 -3.30 5.86
CA LEU A 180 4.56 -2.51 6.42
C LEU A 180 4.72 -2.15 7.90
N LYS A 181 5.75 -2.65 8.58
CA LYS A 181 6.04 -2.26 9.98
C LYS A 181 6.17 -0.74 10.11
N LYS A 182 5.38 -0.16 11.01
CA LYS A 182 5.21 1.30 11.14
C LYS A 182 6.50 2.09 11.41
N LYS A 183 7.45 1.50 12.16
CA LYS A 183 8.71 2.16 12.53
C LYS A 183 9.94 1.55 11.86
N ASP A 184 10.02 0.23 11.84
CA ASP A 184 11.20 -0.50 11.34
C ASP A 184 10.94 -1.22 10.01
N GLY A 185 9.79 -0.97 9.38
CA GLY A 185 9.48 -1.51 8.06
C GLY A 185 10.32 -0.84 6.99
N LEU A 186 10.70 -1.59 5.96
CA LEU A 186 11.61 -1.10 4.93
C LEU A 186 11.05 0.14 4.19
N LEU A 187 9.73 0.26 4.06
CA LEU A 187 9.09 1.47 3.49
C LEU A 187 9.27 2.69 4.39
N ALA A 188 9.06 2.54 5.71
CA ALA A 188 9.23 3.62 6.67
C ALA A 188 10.69 4.07 6.73
N VAL A 189 11.62 3.12 6.83
CA VAL A 189 13.07 3.40 6.85
C VAL A 189 13.52 4.11 5.57
N THR A 190 13.04 3.68 4.41
CA THR A 190 13.37 4.32 3.13
C THR A 190 12.84 5.75 3.08
N ASN A 191 11.60 5.98 3.52
CA ASN A 191 11.00 7.31 3.57
C ASN A 191 11.76 8.26 4.53
N ASP A 192 12.16 7.76 5.69
CA ASP A 192 12.96 8.52 6.66
C ASP A 192 14.33 8.91 6.08
N ASN A 193 14.99 7.99 5.36
CA ASN A 193 16.27 8.25 4.72
C ASN A 193 16.13 9.28 3.59
N ILE A 194 15.10 9.18 2.74
CA ILE A 194 14.81 10.18 1.70
C ILE A 194 14.55 11.55 2.34
N THR A 195 13.77 11.60 3.42
CA THR A 195 13.48 12.84 4.16
C THR A 195 14.74 13.46 4.76
N LYS A 196 15.69 12.66 5.25
CA LYS A 196 17.00 13.14 5.71
C LYS A 196 17.83 13.70 4.56
N SER A 197 17.91 12.99 3.44
CA SER A 197 18.63 13.46 2.24
C SER A 197 18.09 14.81 1.76
N ILE A 198 16.76 14.99 1.74
CA ILE A 198 16.13 16.29 1.42
C ILE A 198 16.64 17.38 2.36
N LYS A 199 16.58 17.16 3.68
CA LYS A 199 17.05 18.14 4.68
C LYS A 199 18.53 18.49 4.53
N ASP A 200 19.37 17.51 4.18
CA ASP A 200 20.80 17.74 4.00
C ASP A 200 21.08 18.51 2.71
N ILE A 201 20.31 18.28 1.64
CA ILE A 201 20.35 19.08 0.41
C ILE A 201 19.90 20.51 0.70
N ASP A 202 18.81 20.72 1.44
CA ASP A 202 18.32 22.07 1.80
C ASP A 202 19.39 22.87 2.56
N LYS A 203 20.10 22.23 3.49
CA LYS A 203 21.23 22.86 4.19
C LYS A 203 22.37 23.24 3.25
N GLN A 204 22.69 22.37 2.28
CA GLN A 204 23.73 22.67 1.30
C GLN A 204 23.36 23.86 0.42
N MET A 205 22.09 23.94 0.01
CA MET A 205 21.56 25.08 -0.74
C MET A 205 21.70 26.38 0.06
N ALA A 206 21.26 26.40 1.33
CA ALA A 206 21.37 27.57 2.18
C ALA A 206 22.82 28.05 2.39
N VAL A 207 23.77 27.11 2.56
CA VAL A 207 25.19 27.43 2.66
C VAL A 207 25.74 27.99 1.34
N ALA A 208 25.32 27.45 0.20
CA ALA A 208 25.73 27.95 -1.11
C ALA A 208 25.20 29.37 -1.37
N GLU A 209 23.94 29.64 -1.04
CA GLU A 209 23.32 30.96 -1.14
C GLU A 209 24.07 32.00 -0.30
N ALA A 210 24.38 31.70 0.96
CA ALA A 210 25.14 32.59 1.83
C ALA A 210 26.56 32.89 1.30
N ARG A 211 27.22 31.90 0.67
CA ARG A 211 28.53 32.10 0.01
C ARG A 211 28.42 33.00 -1.22
N ILE A 212 27.37 32.83 -2.02
CA ILE A 212 27.11 33.67 -3.19
C ILE A 212 26.90 35.13 -2.74
N GLU A 213 26.09 35.35 -1.71
CA GLU A 213 25.84 36.68 -1.13
C GLU A 213 27.15 37.34 -0.65
N THR A 214 27.92 36.63 0.18
CA THR A 214 29.20 37.13 0.69
C THR A 214 30.18 37.48 -0.45
N THR A 215 30.22 36.65 -1.50
CA THR A 215 31.08 36.89 -2.67
C THR A 215 30.64 38.12 -3.47
N MET A 216 29.33 38.29 -3.68
CA MET A 216 28.78 39.47 -4.34
C MET A 216 29.08 40.74 -3.54
N GLU A 217 28.96 40.71 -2.21
CA GLU A 217 29.34 41.84 -1.36
C GLU A 217 30.82 42.19 -1.47
N ALA A 218 31.71 41.18 -1.48
CA ALA A 218 33.13 41.38 -1.66
C ALA A 218 33.44 42.02 -3.02
N TYR A 219 32.81 41.55 -4.10
CA TYR A 219 32.96 42.17 -5.42
C TYR A 219 32.42 43.60 -5.45
N ARG A 220 31.25 43.88 -4.87
CA ARG A 220 30.72 45.26 -4.77
C ARG A 220 31.71 46.20 -4.07
N LYS A 221 32.33 45.75 -2.97
CA LYS A 221 33.38 46.51 -2.27
C LYS A 221 34.61 46.73 -3.15
N GLN A 222 35.09 45.70 -3.83
CA GLN A 222 36.24 45.80 -4.74
C GLN A 222 35.97 46.78 -5.89
N PHE A 223 34.82 46.68 -6.56
CA PHE A 223 34.43 47.62 -7.62
C PHE A 223 34.37 49.07 -7.11
N SER A 224 33.73 49.32 -5.97
CA SER A 224 33.69 50.67 -5.39
C SER A 224 35.07 51.21 -5.01
N GLY A 225 36.01 50.33 -4.63
CA GLY A 225 37.40 50.68 -4.33
C GLY A 225 38.18 51.02 -5.59
N LEU A 226 38.00 50.24 -6.66
CA LEU A 226 38.58 50.52 -7.98
C LEU A 226 38.06 51.84 -8.54
N ASP A 227 36.77 52.14 -8.40
CA ASP A 227 36.18 53.43 -8.82
C ASP A 227 36.82 54.61 -8.09
N LYS A 228 37.06 54.48 -6.78
CA LYS A 228 37.77 55.51 -6.00
C LYS A 228 39.22 55.68 -6.46
N MET A 229 39.92 54.58 -6.72
CA MET A 229 41.30 54.61 -7.21
C MET A 229 41.38 55.26 -8.59
N MET A 230 40.46 54.93 -9.51
CA MET A 230 40.37 55.56 -10.83
C MET A 230 40.07 57.06 -10.72
N SER A 231 39.16 57.47 -9.83
CA SER A 231 38.88 58.89 -9.57
C SER A 231 40.11 59.64 -9.04
N GLN A 232 40.83 59.04 -8.08
CA GLN A 232 42.09 59.59 -7.57
C GLN A 232 43.17 59.67 -8.65
N MET A 233 43.33 58.64 -9.48
CA MET A 233 44.27 58.64 -10.61
C MET A 233 43.91 59.70 -11.65
N GLY A 234 42.62 59.92 -11.93
CA GLY A 234 42.16 61.00 -12.80
C GLY A 234 42.52 62.38 -12.25
N GLY A 235 42.32 62.59 -10.95
CA GLY A 235 42.73 63.82 -10.27
C GLY A 235 44.24 64.05 -10.29
N ILE A 236 45.04 63.00 -10.04
CA ILE A 236 46.50 63.05 -10.11
C ILE A 236 46.96 63.35 -11.55
N SER A 237 46.35 62.73 -12.56
CA SER A 237 46.69 62.99 -13.97
C SER A 237 46.39 64.44 -14.37
N GLN A 238 45.28 65.00 -13.90
CA GLN A 238 44.95 66.42 -14.13
C GLN A 238 45.94 67.34 -13.43
N TYR A 239 46.29 67.04 -12.17
CA TYR A 239 47.26 67.82 -11.40
C TYR A 239 48.65 67.80 -12.05
N LEU A 240 49.14 66.62 -12.44
CA LEU A 240 50.41 66.46 -13.15
C LEU A 240 50.37 67.19 -14.49
N GLY A 241 49.28 67.07 -15.25
CA GLY A 241 49.10 67.81 -16.50
C GLY A 241 49.16 69.32 -16.32
N GLN A 242 48.53 69.85 -15.26
CA GLN A 242 48.60 71.27 -14.92
C GLN A 242 50.02 71.71 -14.52
N GLN A 243 50.73 70.91 -13.71
CA GLN A 243 52.12 71.21 -13.36
C GLN A 243 53.07 71.15 -14.56
N LEU A 244 52.92 70.16 -15.43
CA LEU A 244 53.69 70.07 -16.68
C LEU A 244 53.40 71.23 -17.62
N ALA A 245 52.13 71.66 -17.75
CA ALA A 245 51.77 72.84 -18.53
C ALA A 245 52.35 74.14 -17.93
N MET A 246 52.38 74.26 -16.60
CA MET A 246 53.04 75.39 -15.92
C MET A 246 54.56 75.38 -16.11
N LEU A 247 55.21 74.21 -16.11
CA LEU A 247 56.64 74.06 -16.40
C LEU A 247 56.97 74.36 -17.86
N GLY A 248 56.12 73.93 -18.81
CA GLY A 248 56.25 74.29 -20.23
C GLY A 248 56.14 75.80 -20.45
N ASN A 249 55.14 76.44 -19.84
CA ASN A 249 54.94 77.89 -19.93
C ASN A 249 56.04 78.71 -19.21
N MET A 250 56.75 78.12 -18.24
CA MET A 250 57.93 78.74 -17.62
C MET A 250 59.18 78.61 -18.50
N ASN A 251 59.26 77.62 -19.39
CA ASN A 251 60.39 77.42 -20.30
C ASN A 251 60.28 78.28 -21.58
N ASP A 252 59.08 78.69 -21.99
CA ASP A 252 58.83 79.59 -23.13
C ASP A 252 59.06 81.09 -22.82
N LYS A 253 59.45 81.44 -21.58
CA LYS A 253 59.70 82.83 -21.14
C LYS A 253 61.18 83.19 -20.97
N LYS A 254 62.09 82.49 -21.64
CA LYS A 254 63.52 82.86 -21.73
C LYS A 254 63.94 83.18 -23.15
#